data_AF-A0A8S3AEP5-F1
#
_entry.id   AF-A0A8S3AEP5-F1
#
_cell.length_a   1.000
_cell.length_b   1.000
_cell.length_c   1.000
_cell.angle_alpha   90.00
_cell.angle_beta   90.00
_cell.angle_gamma   90.00
#
_symmetry.space_group_name_H-M   'P 1'
#
loop_
_entity.id
_entity.type
_entity.pdbx_description
1 polymer ?
#
loop_
_entity_poly.entity_id
_entity_poly.type
_entity_poly.pdbx_seq_one_letter_code
_entity_poly.pdbx_strand_id
1 'polypeptide(L)' 'NSSIPGLLVTSSFDECVKVWDVENNTVTFIAERQFPTGRINACLVNPDFPFTYAFGGQSQ' A
#
# COMPACT_ATOMS: atom_id res chain seq x y z
N ASN A 1 -17.09 1.53 -4.93
CA ASN A 1 -15.82 0.88 -5.31
C ASN A 1 -14.75 1.96 -5.22
N SER A 2 -14.05 2.06 -4.10
CA SER A 2 -13.05 3.11 -3.91
C SER A 2 -11.69 2.46 -3.96
N SER A 3 -11.03 2.62 -5.10
CA SER A 3 -9.67 2.21 -5.38
C SER A 3 -9.19 3.18 -6.44
N ILE A 4 -8.05 3.84 -6.21
CA ILE A 4 -7.52 4.77 -7.20
C ILE A 4 -7.16 3.97 -8.45
N PRO A 5 -7.78 4.23 -9.62
CA PRO A 5 -7.36 3.60 -10.86
C PRO A 5 -5.92 4.01 -11.14
N GLY A 6 -5.03 3.02 -11.31
CA GLY A 6 -3.61 3.27 -11.55
C GLY A 6 -2.72 3.22 -10.31
N LEU A 7 -3.24 3.15 -9.07
CA LEU A 7 -2.38 2.98 -7.89
C LEU A 7 -2.42 1.53 -7.38
N LEU A 8 -1.26 0.89 -7.35
CA LEU A 8 -1.07 -0.44 -6.78
C LEU A 8 -0.27 -0.33 -5.48
N VAL A 9 -0.85 -0.81 -4.39
CA VAL A 9 -0.17 -0.88 -3.09
C VAL A 9 0.05 -2.34 -2.73
N THR A 10 1.29 -2.70 -2.42
CA THR A 10 1.69 -4.06 -2.05
C THR A 10 2.38 -4.04 -0.69
N SER A 11 1.96 -4.91 0.22
CA SER A 11 2.65 -5.15 1.50
C SER A 11 3.42 -6.46 1.47
N SER A 12 4.66 -6.46 1.94
CA SER A 12 5.48 -7.67 2.12
C SER A 12 5.53 -8.11 3.58
N PHE A 13 5.90 -9.37 3.79
CA PHE A 13 6.26 -9.91 5.10
C PHE A 13 7.52 -9.27 5.68
N ASP A 14 8.34 -8.64 4.84
CA ASP A 14 9.57 -7.93 5.24
C ASP A 14 9.28 -6.54 5.83
N GLU A 15 8.05 -6.32 6.31
CA GLU A 15 7.60 -5.07 6.95
C GLU A 15 7.63 -3.83 6.03
N CYS A 16 7.84 -4.05 4.73
CA CYS A 16 7.81 -3.03 3.69
C CYS A 16 6.43 -2.96 3.03
N VAL A 17 5.92 -1.74 2.89
CA VAL A 17 4.85 -1.41 1.94
C VAL A 17 5.48 -0.68 0.77
N LYS A 18 5.13 -1.11 -0.45
CA LYS A 18 5.51 -0.43 -1.68
C LYS A 18 4.28 0.09 -2.39
N VAL A 19 4.41 1.30 -2.91
CA VAL A 19 3.38 2.00 -3.68
C VAL A 19 3.91 2.16 -5.10
N TRP A 20 3.10 1.71 -6.05
CA TRP A 20 3.40 1.71 -7.46
C TRP A 20 2.30 2.47 -8.20
N ASP A 21 2.71 3.32 -9.13
CA ASP A 21 1.84 3.80 -10.20
C ASP A 21 1.84 2.74 -11.30
N VAL A 22 0.69 2.33 -11.77
CA VAL A 22 0.51 1.39 -12.89
C VAL A 22 -0.33 2.02 -14.01
N GLU A 23 -0.49 3.34 -13.99
CA GLU A 23 -1.21 4.07 -15.03
C GLU A 23 -0.48 3.94 -16.38
N ASN A 24 -1.25 3.95 -17.47
CA ASN A 24 -0.72 3.92 -18.84
C ASN A 24 0.22 2.74 -19.14
N ASN A 25 -0.08 1.55 -18.57
CA ASN A 25 0.71 0.33 -18.77
C ASN A 25 2.16 0.40 -18.27
N THR A 26 2.50 1.42 -17.47
CA THR A 26 3.85 1.64 -16.98
C THR A 26 3.87 1.50 -15.47
N VAL A 27 4.69 0.59 -14.95
CA VAL A 27 4.85 0.40 -13.50
C VAL A 27 5.94 1.34 -13.00
N THR A 28 5.55 2.42 -12.34
CA THR A 28 6.45 3.39 -11.71
C THR A 28 6.47 3.17 -10.20
N PHE A 29 7.64 2.99 -9.63
CA PHE A 29 7.78 2.95 -8.18
C PHE A 29 7.65 4.36 -7.61
N ILE A 30 6.64 4.61 -6.78
CA ILE A 30 6.40 5.93 -6.18
C ILE A 30 7.09 6.01 -4.83
N ALA A 31 6.87 5.01 -3.97
CA ALA A 31 7.31 5.07 -2.59
C ALA A 31 7.43 3.69 -1.97
N GLU A 32 8.35 3.57 -1.01
CA GLU A 32 8.41 2.46 -0.06
C GLU A 32 8.35 3.04 1.35
N ARG A 33 7.61 2.36 2.21
CA ARG A 33 7.52 2.70 3.63
C ARG A 33 7.71 1.43 4.44
N GLN A 34 8.74 1.45 5.28
CA GLN A 34 8.96 0.42 6.28
C GLN A 34 8.16 0.76 7.54
N PHE A 35 7.46 -0.22 8.06
CA PHE A 35 6.75 -0.11 9.32
C PHE A 35 7.48 -0.96 10.36
N PRO A 36 8.09 -0.38 11.40
CA PRO A 36 8.79 -1.13 12.44
C PRO A 36 7.84 -1.88 13.39
N THR A 37 6.63 -2.23 12.92
CA THR A 37 5.51 -2.73 13.71
C THR A 37 5.24 -4.21 13.47
N GLY A 38 6.13 -4.91 12.76
CA GLY A 38 5.94 -6.32 12.44
C GLY A 38 5.22 -6.56 11.10
N ARG A 39 4.91 -7.83 10.86
CA ARG A 39 4.31 -8.34 9.62
C ARG A 39 2.97 -7.64 9.32
N ILE A 40 2.88 -7.05 8.12
CA ILE A 40 1.64 -6.43 7.62
C ILE A 40 0.78 -7.51 6.97
N ASN A 41 -0.40 -7.74 7.53
CA ASN A 41 -1.35 -8.76 7.05
C ASN A 41 -2.51 -8.16 6.25
N ALA A 42 -2.80 -6.87 6.43
CA ALA A 42 -3.91 -6.20 5.77
C ALA A 42 -3.52 -4.80 5.29
N CYS A 43 -3.98 -4.44 4.09
CA CYS A 43 -3.95 -3.07 3.56
C CYS A 43 -5.33 -2.74 2.99
N LEU A 44 -5.89 -1.59 3.38
CA LEU A 44 -7.17 -1.10 2.91
C LEU A 44 -7.04 0.36 2.47
N VAL A 45 -7.75 0.73 1.42
CA VAL A 45 -7.82 2.11 0.94
C VAL A 45 -9.04 2.80 1.55
N ASN A 46 -8.90 4.07 1.92
CA ASN A 46 -9.99 4.86 2.46
C ASN A 46 -10.95 5.26 1.32
N PRO A 47 -12.27 5.02 1.47
CA PRO A 47 -13.21 5.33 0.42
C PRO A 47 -13.46 6.82 0.17
N ASP A 48 -13.30 7.66 1.20
CA ASP A 48 -13.50 9.11 1.15
C ASP A 48 -12.22 9.85 0.75
N PHE A 49 -11.06 9.29 1.09
CA PHE A 49 -9.75 9.89 0.82
C PHE A 49 -8.88 8.94 0.00
N PRO A 50 -8.83 9.09 -1.33
CA PRO A 50 -8.12 8.15 -2.22
C PRO A 50 -6.63 7.97 -1.86
N PHE A 51 -5.96 9.01 -1.37
CA PHE A 51 -4.54 8.97 -0.99
C PHE A 51 -4.27 8.39 0.40
N THR A 52 -5.31 7.99 1.14
CA THR A 52 -5.19 7.45 2.49
C THR A 52 -5.31 5.94 2.48
N TYR A 53 -4.31 5.26 3.03
CA TYR A 53 -4.27 3.82 3.18
C TYR A 53 -4.12 3.44 4.65
N ALA A 54 -4.92 2.47 5.09
CA ALA A 54 -4.84 1.87 6.40
C ALA A 54 -4.11 0.53 6.30
N PHE A 55 -3.10 0.33 7.14
CA PHE A 55 -2.34 -0.92 7.21
C PHE A 55 -2.55 -1.56 8.58
N GLY A 56 -2.91 -2.84 8.57
CA GLY A 56 -3.04 -3.66 9.77
C GLY A 56 -1.90 -4.66 9.83
N GLY A 57 -1.05 -4.53 10.84
CA GLY A 57 0.06 -5.44 11.12
C GLY A 57 -0.02 -6.01 12.53
N GLN A 58 0.59 -7.16 12.74
CA GLN A 58 0.74 -7.76 14.07
C GLN A 58 2.18 -7.54 14.54
N SER A 59 2.35 -6.81 15.65
CA SER A 59 3.65 -6.76 16.34
C SER A 59 3.86 -8.06 17.10
N GLN A 60 5.00 -8.69 16.92
CA GLN A 60 5.40 -9.85 17.71
C GLN A 60 6.11 -9.42 18.98
#